data_AF-A0A2E0VII5-F1
#
_entry.id   AF-A0A2E0VII5-F1
#
_cell.length_a   1.000
_cell.length_b   1.000
_cell.length_c   1.000
_cell.angle_alpha   90.00
_cell.angle_beta   90.00
_cell.angle_gamma   90.00
#
_symmetry.space_group_name_H-M   'P 1'
#
loop_
_entity.id
_entity.type
_entity.pdbx_description
1 polymer ?
#
loop_
_entity_poly.entity_id
_entity_poly.type
_entity_poly.pdbx_seq_one_letter_code
_entity_poly.pdbx_strand_id
1 'polypeptide(L)'
;MHVDGGRTLLPALAEQLHAAPALMDSLATEFAPTAQNLATQKTYWLAFNGWMTDRLSGPIMNGQTSTDALHQQAWAVFLTAYWGGMELRENWGMPPAMERLGIQMKAPFTELQMGLANNLKTRFQAIDKGGDACLALLPALMRDDTTSGAVYNIAYNAGAQVVKTEDPPIGQRRPHRKPRPAAVRINARHFMRVDYELPSPMYLREWRSAFERTVVSKPDAYEAIIAGEAGQKNLREIWTKGVGFANTTWGGGANDQWSDAYFDDTLHWSTVVNFGLEAVGLASFVALINQEPDTARKAVMGNTLYEGMAMGWLLGFLDTDGKLPVVAAA
;
A
#
# COMPACT_ATOMS: atom_id res chain seq x y z
N MET A 1 13.03 -20.55 8.80
CA MET A 1 11.61 -20.70 9.18
C MET A 1 10.97 -21.56 8.10
N HIS A 2 10.65 -22.82 8.41
CA HIS A 2 9.97 -23.71 7.46
C HIS A 2 8.48 -23.50 7.66
N VAL A 3 7.76 -23.17 6.60
CA VAL A 3 6.30 -23.08 6.66
C VAL A 3 5.74 -24.01 5.61
N ASP A 4 4.86 -24.91 6.06
CA ASP A 4 4.06 -25.75 5.20
C ASP A 4 3.01 -24.91 4.46
N GLY A 5 3.20 -24.76 3.14
CA GLY A 5 2.18 -24.21 2.27
C GLY A 5 1.02 -25.20 2.13
N GLY A 6 -0.22 -24.73 2.23
CA GLY A 6 -1.37 -25.65 2.32
C GLY A 6 -2.64 -25.22 1.59
N ARG A 7 -2.75 -23.97 1.14
CA ARG A 7 -3.96 -23.47 0.48
C ARG A 7 -3.66 -23.00 -0.94
N THR A 8 -4.19 -23.67 -1.94
CA THR A 8 -4.00 -23.22 -3.33
C THR A 8 -4.68 -21.88 -3.57
N LEU A 9 -3.95 -20.90 -4.10
CA LEU A 9 -4.52 -19.66 -4.62
C LEU A 9 -5.56 -19.97 -5.70
N LEU A 10 -6.57 -19.13 -5.88
CA LEU A 10 -7.45 -19.26 -7.04
C LEU A 10 -6.60 -19.28 -8.33
N PRO A 11 -6.89 -20.17 -9.30
CA PRO A 11 -6.10 -20.26 -10.53
C PRO A 11 -5.94 -18.93 -11.24
N ALA A 12 -7.02 -18.14 -11.35
CA ALA A 12 -6.99 -16.82 -11.96
C ALA A 12 -6.04 -15.83 -11.24
N LEU A 13 -5.87 -15.96 -9.93
CA LEU A 13 -4.93 -15.15 -9.16
C LEU A 13 -3.50 -15.67 -9.29
N ALA A 14 -3.32 -16.99 -9.26
CA ALA A 14 -2.04 -17.66 -9.48
C ALA A 14 -1.43 -17.31 -10.85
N GLU A 15 -2.26 -17.17 -11.89
CA GLU A 15 -1.85 -16.72 -13.23
C GLU A 15 -1.22 -15.31 -13.23
N GLN A 16 -1.60 -14.44 -12.29
CA GLN A 16 -1.06 -13.07 -12.23
C GLN A 16 0.16 -12.97 -11.31
N LEU A 17 0.28 -13.86 -10.32
CA LEU A 17 1.31 -13.84 -9.30
C LEU A 17 2.33 -14.97 -9.55
N HIS A 18 3.31 -14.68 -10.41
CA HIS A 18 4.34 -15.66 -10.78
C HIS A 18 5.24 -15.99 -9.58
N ALA A 19 5.23 -17.25 -9.15
CA ALA A 19 6.05 -17.71 -8.04
C ALA A 19 7.54 -17.48 -8.29
N ALA A 20 8.22 -16.84 -7.34
CA ALA A 20 9.65 -16.54 -7.43
C ALA A 20 10.39 -16.79 -6.11
N PRO A 21 10.53 -18.05 -5.66
CA PRO A 21 11.19 -18.38 -4.39
C PRO A 21 12.61 -17.80 -4.28
N ALA A 22 13.38 -17.85 -5.37
CA ALA A 22 14.74 -17.28 -5.39
C ALA A 22 14.77 -15.76 -5.15
N LEU A 23 13.76 -15.02 -5.61
CA LEU A 23 13.61 -13.60 -5.31
C LEU A 23 13.34 -13.40 -3.81
N MET A 24 12.44 -14.21 -3.23
CA MET A 24 12.14 -14.16 -1.80
C MET A 24 13.38 -14.45 -0.94
N ASP A 25 14.14 -15.50 -1.28
CA ASP A 25 15.37 -15.87 -0.57
C ASP A 25 16.44 -14.78 -0.66
N SER A 26 16.60 -14.18 -1.83
CA SER A 26 17.51 -13.04 -2.03
C SER A 26 17.10 -11.84 -1.18
N LEU A 27 15.82 -11.47 -1.17
CA LEU A 27 15.31 -10.36 -0.38
C LEU A 27 15.43 -10.63 1.12
N ALA A 28 15.14 -11.86 1.57
CA ALA A 28 15.29 -12.26 2.97
C ALA A 28 16.76 -12.21 3.41
N THR A 29 17.69 -12.61 2.54
CA THR A 29 19.13 -12.50 2.79
C THR A 29 19.57 -11.04 2.91
N GLU A 30 19.09 -10.17 2.02
CA GLU A 30 19.38 -8.73 2.05
C GLU A 30 18.77 -8.06 3.30
N PHE A 31 17.60 -8.50 3.75
CA PHE A 31 16.93 -8.00 4.95
C PHE A 31 17.53 -8.50 6.27
N ALA A 32 18.30 -9.59 6.26
CA ALA A 32 18.79 -10.24 7.48
C ALA A 32 19.52 -9.31 8.47
N PRO A 33 20.38 -8.36 8.03
CA PRO A 33 21.01 -7.40 8.95
C PRO A 33 19.99 -6.45 9.60
N THR A 34 18.95 -6.05 8.89
CA THR A 34 17.86 -5.23 9.43
C THR A 34 17.02 -6.02 10.43
N ALA A 35 16.72 -7.29 10.12
CA ALA A 35 15.97 -8.18 11.01
C ALA A 35 16.63 -8.38 12.39
N GLN A 36 17.97 -8.39 12.44
CA GLN A 36 18.73 -8.50 13.69
C GLN A 36 18.57 -7.28 14.61
N ASN A 37 18.20 -6.13 14.05
CA ASN A 37 18.07 -4.86 14.76
C ASN A 37 16.60 -4.49 15.06
N LEU A 38 15.65 -5.37 14.75
CA LEU A 38 14.24 -5.14 15.10
C LEU A 38 14.07 -5.07 16.61
N ALA A 39 13.25 -4.12 17.08
CA ALA A 39 12.94 -3.96 18.49
C ALA A 39 12.21 -5.19 19.05
N THR A 40 11.48 -5.90 18.21
CA THR A 40 10.85 -7.18 18.54
C THR A 40 10.81 -8.11 17.32
N GLN A 41 10.93 -9.41 17.55
CA GLN A 41 10.75 -10.39 16.47
C GLN A 41 9.28 -10.63 16.14
N LYS A 42 8.34 -10.08 16.94
CA LYS A 42 6.90 -10.20 16.69
C LYS A 42 6.43 -9.45 15.45
N THR A 43 7.21 -8.50 14.95
CA THR A 43 6.93 -7.64 13.79
C THR A 43 7.74 -8.07 12.56
N TYR A 44 8.37 -9.25 12.57
CA TYR A 44 9.30 -9.64 11.52
C TYR A 44 8.68 -9.58 10.13
N TRP A 45 7.50 -10.18 9.94
CA TRP A 45 6.88 -10.21 8.61
C TRP A 45 6.38 -8.85 8.17
N LEU A 46 5.88 -8.06 9.12
CA LEU A 46 5.52 -6.68 8.85
C LEU A 46 6.71 -5.84 8.43
N ALA A 47 7.82 -5.97 9.15
CA ALA A 47 9.05 -5.28 8.87
C ALA A 47 9.63 -5.70 7.52
N PHE A 48 9.66 -7.00 7.26
CA PHE A 48 10.15 -7.55 6.01
C PHE A 48 9.29 -7.10 4.82
N ASN A 49 7.96 -7.15 4.94
CA ASN A 49 7.04 -6.65 3.90
C ASN A 49 7.24 -5.15 3.64
N GLY A 50 7.31 -4.33 4.70
CA GLY A 50 7.50 -2.89 4.55
C GLY A 50 8.83 -2.55 3.90
N TRP A 51 9.92 -3.15 4.39
CA TRP A 51 11.26 -3.02 3.82
C TRP A 51 11.30 -3.43 2.35
N MET A 52 10.79 -4.61 2.00
CA MET A 52 10.89 -5.12 0.63
C MET A 52 10.02 -4.31 -0.33
N THR A 53 8.87 -3.83 0.12
CA THR A 53 7.98 -3.01 -0.73
C THR A 53 8.66 -1.70 -1.10
N ASP A 54 9.32 -1.02 -0.15
CA ASP A 54 10.14 0.16 -0.46
C ASP A 54 11.34 -0.19 -1.36
N ARG A 55 12.05 -1.28 -1.04
CA ARG A 55 13.22 -1.75 -1.79
C ARG A 55 12.91 -2.04 -3.26
N LEU A 56 11.71 -2.56 -3.55
CA LEU A 56 11.20 -2.86 -4.89
C LEU A 56 10.57 -1.64 -5.57
N SER A 57 10.01 -0.71 -4.80
CA SER A 57 9.42 0.53 -5.34
C SER A 57 10.48 1.40 -6.02
N GLY A 58 11.68 1.55 -5.45
CA GLY A 58 12.74 2.37 -6.02
C GLY A 58 13.07 2.06 -7.49
N PRO A 59 13.45 0.81 -7.84
CA PRO A 59 13.68 0.41 -9.23
C PRO A 59 12.49 0.63 -10.17
N ILE A 60 11.25 0.37 -9.71
CA ILE A 60 10.04 0.64 -10.50
C ILE A 60 9.93 2.13 -10.80
N MET A 61 10.03 2.97 -9.77
CA MET A 61 9.91 4.43 -9.89
C MET A 61 11.05 5.05 -10.72
N ASN A 62 12.19 4.37 -10.80
CA ASN A 62 13.32 4.74 -11.68
C ASN A 62 13.22 4.17 -13.10
N GLY A 63 12.18 3.37 -13.41
CA GLY A 63 11.99 2.76 -14.73
C GLY A 63 12.95 1.60 -15.04
N GLN A 64 13.48 0.93 -14.02
CA GLN A 64 14.49 -0.13 -14.14
C GLN A 64 13.90 -1.55 -14.07
N THR A 65 12.58 -1.67 -13.85
CA THR A 65 11.89 -2.95 -13.69
C THR A 65 11.23 -3.39 -15.01
N SER A 66 11.38 -4.67 -15.37
CA SER A 66 10.65 -5.28 -16.49
C SER A 66 9.25 -5.77 -16.05
N THR A 67 8.35 -6.04 -16.99
CA THR A 67 7.02 -6.58 -16.65
C THR A 67 7.12 -7.96 -16.01
N ASP A 68 7.97 -8.85 -16.52
CA ASP A 68 8.19 -10.18 -15.93
C ASP A 68 8.68 -10.10 -14.48
N ALA A 69 9.62 -9.19 -14.20
CA ALA A 69 10.10 -8.95 -12.85
C ALA A 69 8.97 -8.42 -11.95
N LEU A 70 8.06 -7.60 -12.48
CA LEU A 70 6.93 -7.08 -11.71
C LEU A 70 5.96 -8.17 -11.27
N HIS A 71 5.66 -9.17 -12.11
CA HIS A 71 4.83 -10.32 -11.70
C HIS A 71 5.42 -11.06 -10.49
N GLN A 72 6.73 -11.30 -10.52
CA GLN A 72 7.46 -11.95 -9.43
C GLN A 72 7.50 -11.09 -8.16
N GLN A 73 7.71 -9.78 -8.32
CA GLN A 73 7.69 -8.81 -7.22
C GLN A 73 6.31 -8.71 -6.57
N ALA A 74 5.24 -8.64 -7.38
CA ALA A 74 3.87 -8.62 -6.90
C ALA A 74 3.53 -9.90 -6.11
N TRP A 75 3.99 -11.06 -6.57
CA TRP A 75 3.86 -12.32 -5.83
C TRP A 75 4.57 -12.26 -4.47
N ALA A 76 5.82 -11.79 -4.43
CA ALA A 76 6.59 -11.74 -3.20
C ALA A 76 5.99 -10.76 -2.18
N VAL A 77 5.56 -9.59 -2.64
CA VAL A 77 4.91 -8.57 -1.79
C VAL A 77 3.54 -9.05 -1.30
N PHE A 78 2.76 -9.71 -2.15
CA PHE A 78 1.48 -10.30 -1.75
C PHE A 78 1.67 -11.34 -0.62
N LEU A 79 2.60 -12.27 -0.79
CA LEU A 79 2.82 -13.33 0.20
C LEU A 79 3.33 -12.80 1.54
N THR A 80 4.27 -11.86 1.53
CA THR A 80 4.78 -11.27 2.77
C THR A 80 3.75 -10.37 3.44
N ALA A 81 2.90 -9.68 2.69
CA ALA A 81 1.78 -8.92 3.24
C ALA A 81 0.72 -9.86 3.86
N TYR A 82 0.46 -11.01 3.23
CA TYR A 82 -0.39 -12.05 3.81
C TYR A 82 0.14 -12.52 5.17
N TRP A 83 1.43 -12.83 5.22
CA TRP A 83 2.09 -13.18 6.47
C TRP A 83 2.00 -12.09 7.52
N GLY A 84 2.30 -10.86 7.12
CA GLY A 84 2.18 -9.72 8.01
C GLY A 84 0.76 -9.61 8.56
N GLY A 85 -0.28 -9.79 7.73
CA GLY A 85 -1.67 -9.70 8.17
C GLY A 85 -2.02 -10.76 9.22
N MET A 86 -1.53 -11.99 9.04
CA MET A 86 -1.67 -13.06 10.03
C MET A 86 -0.93 -12.74 11.32
N GLU A 87 0.35 -12.32 11.21
CA GLU A 87 1.20 -11.94 12.33
C GLU A 87 0.56 -10.79 13.14
N LEU A 88 -0.01 -9.81 12.44
CA LEU A 88 -0.70 -8.68 13.06
C LEU A 88 -1.90 -9.13 13.89
N ARG A 89 -2.74 -10.01 13.33
CA ARG A 89 -3.87 -10.58 14.07
C ARG A 89 -3.40 -11.39 15.28
N GLU A 90 -2.40 -12.26 15.12
CA GLU A 90 -2.02 -13.20 16.17
C GLU A 90 -1.34 -12.51 17.35
N ASN A 91 -0.55 -11.47 17.09
CA ASN A 91 0.16 -10.75 18.14
C ASN A 91 -0.66 -9.60 18.75
N TRP A 92 -1.60 -9.00 18.01
CA TRP A 92 -2.29 -7.78 18.45
C TRP A 92 -3.82 -7.81 18.24
N GLY A 93 -4.38 -8.91 17.75
CA GLY A 93 -5.82 -9.10 17.61
C GLY A 93 -6.43 -8.49 16.33
N MET A 94 -7.72 -8.73 16.15
CA MET A 94 -8.47 -8.22 15.01
C MET A 94 -9.01 -6.81 15.28
N PRO A 95 -8.82 -5.83 14.37
CA PRO A 95 -9.47 -4.55 14.51
C PRO A 95 -11.00 -4.73 14.56
N PRO A 96 -11.71 -4.18 15.57
CA PRO A 96 -13.17 -4.27 15.67
C PRO A 96 -13.93 -3.66 14.48
N ALA A 97 -13.22 -2.93 13.61
CA ALA A 97 -13.79 -2.41 12.38
C ALA A 97 -14.11 -3.48 11.34
N MET A 98 -13.39 -4.61 11.34
CA MET A 98 -13.60 -5.68 10.35
C MET A 98 -14.96 -6.34 10.50
N GLU A 99 -15.37 -6.61 11.75
CA GLU A 99 -16.73 -7.10 12.07
C GLU A 99 -17.80 -6.07 11.69
N ARG A 100 -17.57 -4.78 11.97
CA ARG A 100 -18.50 -3.69 11.64
C ARG A 100 -18.71 -3.52 10.13
N LEU A 101 -17.73 -3.91 9.32
CA LEU A 101 -17.81 -3.84 7.86
C LEU A 101 -18.48 -5.08 7.24
N GLY A 102 -18.89 -6.07 8.05
CA GLY A 102 -19.59 -7.27 7.57
C GLY A 102 -18.73 -8.17 6.68
N ILE A 103 -17.40 -8.06 6.74
CA ILE A 103 -16.48 -8.85 5.93
C ILE A 103 -16.48 -10.29 6.45
N GLN A 104 -16.60 -11.26 5.53
CA GLN A 104 -16.48 -12.68 5.89
C GLN A 104 -15.08 -12.96 6.44
N MET A 105 -15.01 -13.51 7.65
CA MET A 105 -13.75 -13.86 8.35
C MET A 105 -13.28 -15.29 8.08
N LYS A 106 -13.96 -16.00 7.15
CA LYS A 106 -13.67 -17.39 6.85
C LYS A 106 -13.33 -17.57 5.38
N ALA A 107 -12.16 -18.16 5.15
CA ALA A 107 -11.63 -18.41 3.83
C ALA A 107 -12.48 -19.48 3.08
N PRO A 108 -12.43 -19.58 1.74
CA PRO A 108 -11.33 -19.17 0.84
C PRO A 108 -11.40 -17.75 0.28
N PHE A 109 -12.33 -16.89 0.70
CA PHE A 109 -12.43 -15.50 0.21
C PHE A 109 -12.45 -15.37 -1.32
N THR A 110 -13.17 -16.26 -1.99
CA THR A 110 -13.14 -16.40 -3.46
C THR A 110 -13.42 -15.08 -4.18
N GLU A 111 -14.38 -14.29 -3.70
CA GLU A 111 -14.73 -12.99 -4.30
C GLU A 111 -13.58 -11.97 -4.19
N LEU A 112 -12.90 -11.91 -3.03
CA LEU A 112 -11.75 -11.02 -2.84
C LEU A 112 -10.57 -11.45 -3.72
N GLN A 113 -10.28 -12.75 -3.77
CA GLN A 113 -9.21 -13.28 -4.63
C GLN A 113 -9.51 -13.05 -6.12
N MET A 114 -10.77 -13.20 -6.55
CA MET A 114 -11.18 -12.93 -7.93
C MET A 114 -11.12 -11.44 -8.26
N GLY A 115 -11.52 -10.56 -7.33
CA GLY A 115 -11.39 -9.12 -7.46
C GLY A 115 -9.93 -8.70 -7.66
N LEU A 116 -9.03 -9.22 -6.81
CA LEU A 116 -7.59 -9.01 -6.93
C LEU A 116 -7.06 -9.52 -8.29
N ALA A 117 -7.44 -10.73 -8.71
CA ALA A 117 -7.03 -11.29 -9.99
C ALA A 117 -7.42 -10.39 -11.17
N ASN A 118 -8.67 -9.89 -11.19
CA ASN A 118 -9.15 -8.98 -12.23
C ASN A 118 -8.42 -7.63 -12.22
N ASN A 119 -8.15 -7.10 -11.02
CA ASN A 119 -7.42 -5.86 -10.82
C ASN A 119 -5.98 -5.95 -11.32
N LEU A 120 -5.27 -7.03 -10.97
CA LEU A 120 -3.92 -7.31 -11.43
C LEU A 120 -3.90 -7.52 -12.94
N LYS A 121 -4.80 -8.36 -13.47
CA LYS A 121 -4.92 -8.63 -14.90
C LYS A 121 -5.10 -7.35 -15.71
N THR A 122 -5.99 -6.45 -15.27
CA THR A 122 -6.22 -5.16 -15.94
C THR A 122 -4.95 -4.31 -16.01
N ARG A 123 -4.18 -4.26 -14.91
CA ARG A 123 -2.94 -3.48 -14.84
C ARG A 123 -1.82 -4.11 -15.67
N PHE A 124 -1.60 -5.42 -15.55
CA PHE A 124 -0.60 -6.13 -16.36
C PHE A 124 -0.90 -6.00 -17.86
N GLN A 125 -2.16 -6.15 -18.27
CA GLN A 125 -2.56 -5.91 -19.67
C GLN A 125 -2.28 -4.49 -20.15
N ALA A 126 -2.45 -3.47 -19.30
CA ALA A 126 -2.08 -2.10 -19.66
C ALA A 126 -0.57 -1.93 -19.77
N ILE A 127 0.20 -2.51 -18.84
CA ILE A 127 1.67 -2.47 -18.83
C ILE A 127 2.24 -3.15 -20.09
N ASP A 128 1.69 -4.28 -20.50
CA ASP A 128 2.12 -5.02 -21.70
C ASP A 128 1.77 -4.28 -23.00
N LYS A 129 0.64 -3.56 -23.01
CA LYS A 129 0.24 -2.72 -24.16
C LYS A 129 1.06 -1.43 -24.26
N GLY A 130 1.79 -1.06 -23.22
CA GLY A 130 2.70 0.09 -23.21
C GLY A 130 2.16 1.33 -22.52
N GLY A 131 2.98 2.39 -22.52
CA GLY A 131 2.73 3.59 -21.72
C GLY A 131 1.40 4.30 -22.00
N ASP A 132 0.93 4.30 -23.25
CA ASP A 132 -0.35 4.95 -23.62
C ASP A 132 -1.55 4.24 -22.99
N ALA A 133 -1.51 2.90 -22.94
CA ALA A 133 -2.55 2.13 -22.27
C ALA A 133 -2.52 2.36 -20.75
N CYS A 134 -1.32 2.51 -20.16
CA CYS A 134 -1.19 2.91 -18.76
C CYS A 134 -1.74 4.32 -18.53
N LEU A 135 -1.45 5.28 -19.42
CA LEU A 135 -1.93 6.65 -19.32
C LEU A 135 -3.47 6.71 -19.37
N ALA A 136 -4.08 5.90 -20.24
CA ALA A 136 -5.54 5.76 -20.32
C ALA A 136 -6.17 5.09 -19.08
N LEU A 137 -5.42 4.23 -18.38
CA LEU A 137 -5.88 3.54 -17.17
C LEU A 137 -5.82 4.44 -15.91
N LEU A 138 -4.84 5.35 -15.83
CA LEU A 138 -4.61 6.18 -14.64
C LEU A 138 -5.85 6.93 -14.12
N PRO A 139 -6.71 7.57 -14.93
CA PRO A 139 -7.88 8.27 -14.41
C PRO A 139 -8.82 7.39 -13.59
N ALA A 140 -8.94 6.11 -13.96
CA ALA A 140 -9.73 5.13 -13.21
C ALA A 140 -9.03 4.75 -11.90
N LEU A 141 -7.72 4.47 -11.92
CA LEU A 141 -6.94 4.16 -10.71
C LEU A 141 -6.93 5.31 -9.70
N MET A 142 -6.86 6.55 -10.18
CA MET A 142 -6.91 7.75 -9.34
C MET A 142 -8.26 7.92 -8.65
N ARG A 143 -9.35 7.48 -9.29
CA ARG A 143 -10.74 7.64 -8.83
C ARG A 143 -11.33 6.42 -8.15
N ASP A 144 -10.57 5.33 -8.07
CA ASP A 144 -10.90 4.18 -7.24
C ASP A 144 -10.85 4.61 -5.76
N ASP A 145 -11.99 4.50 -5.09
CA ASP A 145 -12.18 4.93 -3.69
C ASP A 145 -12.08 3.75 -2.71
N THR A 146 -11.30 2.75 -3.08
CA THR A 146 -10.93 1.61 -2.25
C THR A 146 -9.41 1.57 -2.02
N THR A 147 -8.93 0.63 -1.20
CA THR A 147 -7.49 0.49 -0.88
C THR A 147 -6.63 0.09 -2.08
N SER A 148 -7.21 -0.18 -3.25
CA SER A 148 -6.50 -0.38 -4.52
C SER A 148 -6.22 0.91 -5.30
N GLY A 149 -6.95 1.99 -4.97
CA GLY A 149 -6.89 3.26 -5.69
C GLY A 149 -5.65 4.08 -5.39
N ALA A 150 -5.10 4.74 -6.42
CA ALA A 150 -3.82 5.47 -6.31
C ALA A 150 -3.90 6.63 -5.32
N VAL A 151 -5.01 7.38 -5.26
CA VAL A 151 -5.19 8.49 -4.30
C VAL A 151 -5.69 7.98 -2.96
N TYR A 152 -6.71 7.11 -2.98
CA TYR A 152 -7.35 6.63 -1.76
C TYR A 152 -6.37 5.84 -0.88
N ASN A 153 -5.54 4.97 -1.47
CA ASN A 153 -4.62 4.12 -0.73
C ASN A 153 -3.57 4.93 0.04
N ILE A 154 -3.04 6.00 -0.56
CA ILE A 154 -2.13 6.95 0.11
C ILE A 154 -2.84 7.59 1.29
N ALA A 155 -4.03 8.15 1.05
CA ALA A 155 -4.80 8.86 2.06
C ALA A 155 -5.16 7.96 3.24
N TYR A 156 -5.58 6.73 2.95
CA TYR A 156 -5.92 5.71 3.94
C TYR A 156 -4.72 5.33 4.80
N ASN A 157 -3.57 5.02 4.20
CA ASN A 157 -2.37 4.63 4.95
C ASN A 157 -1.77 5.79 5.74
N ALA A 158 -1.72 6.98 5.16
CA ALA A 158 -1.31 8.19 5.89
C ALA A 158 -2.25 8.44 7.08
N GLY A 159 -3.57 8.32 6.88
CA GLY A 159 -4.56 8.50 7.94
C GLY A 159 -4.39 7.46 9.05
N ALA A 160 -4.16 6.21 8.68
CA ALA A 160 -3.90 5.14 9.64
C ALA A 160 -2.64 5.42 10.48
N GLN A 161 -1.59 5.98 9.86
CA GLN A 161 -0.36 6.38 10.57
C GLN A 161 -0.62 7.55 11.53
N VAL A 162 -1.29 8.61 11.08
CA VAL A 162 -1.65 9.77 11.93
C VAL A 162 -2.43 9.34 13.17
N VAL A 163 -3.41 8.44 12.99
CA VAL A 163 -4.21 7.90 14.09
C VAL A 163 -3.35 7.08 15.07
N LYS A 164 -2.33 6.38 14.57
CA LYS A 164 -1.39 5.61 15.37
C LYS A 164 -0.36 6.49 16.10
N THR A 165 -0.09 7.71 15.62
CA THR A 165 0.89 8.67 16.17
C THR A 165 0.29 9.79 17.03
N GLU A 166 -1.03 9.80 17.23
CA GLU A 166 -1.70 10.65 18.24
C GLU A 166 -1.75 12.16 17.95
N ASP A 167 -1.93 12.62 16.70
CA ASP A 167 -2.38 14.02 16.51
C ASP A 167 -3.81 14.18 17.10
N PRO A 168 -4.05 14.97 18.17
CA PRO A 168 -5.38 15.10 18.75
C PRO A 168 -6.18 16.26 18.10
N PRO A 169 -7.54 16.25 18.08
CA PRO A 169 -8.47 15.12 18.00
C PRO A 169 -9.53 15.28 16.87
N ILE A 170 -10.52 14.38 16.69
CA ILE A 170 -11.76 14.32 17.52
C ILE A 170 -11.98 12.89 18.06
N GLY A 171 -12.04 12.58 19.36
CA GLY A 171 -12.10 13.36 20.61
C GLY A 171 -11.39 12.62 21.75
N GLN A 172 -10.19 13.08 22.13
CA GLN A 172 -9.36 12.59 23.26
C GLN A 172 -9.00 11.10 23.26
N ARG A 173 -7.88 10.75 22.63
CA ARG A 173 -7.28 9.42 22.78
C ARG A 173 -5.99 9.54 23.58
N ARG A 174 -5.94 8.81 24.71
CA ARG A 174 -4.79 8.55 25.59
C ARG A 174 -4.00 9.76 26.12
N PRO A 175 -4.57 10.54 27.06
CA PRO A 175 -3.87 11.64 27.72
C PRO A 175 -2.63 11.22 28.55
N HIS A 176 -2.42 9.92 28.78
CA HIS A 176 -1.32 9.39 29.58
C HIS A 176 -0.09 8.95 28.78
N ARG A 177 -0.17 8.94 27.44
CA ARG A 177 0.98 8.56 26.62
C ARG A 177 1.86 9.79 26.38
N LYS A 178 3.18 9.60 26.46
CA LYS A 178 4.13 10.66 26.14
C LYS A 178 4.08 10.92 24.62
N PRO A 179 3.87 12.18 24.18
CA PRO A 179 3.96 12.54 22.76
C PRO A 179 5.32 12.10 22.21
N ARG A 180 5.32 11.41 21.06
CA ARG A 180 6.56 11.05 20.37
C ARG A 180 7.02 12.19 19.47
N PRO A 181 8.32 12.51 19.45
CA PRO A 181 8.85 13.55 18.57
C PRO A 181 8.89 13.07 17.11
N ALA A 182 8.32 13.90 16.23
CA ALA A 182 8.06 13.73 14.79
C ALA A 182 7.00 12.67 14.46
N ALA A 183 5.82 13.12 14.02
CA ALA A 183 4.73 12.25 13.59
C ALA A 183 4.51 12.45 12.10
N VAL A 184 4.03 11.40 11.43
CA VAL A 184 3.45 11.55 10.10
C VAL A 184 2.28 12.52 10.21
N ARG A 185 2.29 13.60 9.42
CA ARG A 185 1.24 14.62 9.43
C ARG A 185 0.59 14.74 8.08
N ILE A 186 -0.74 14.87 8.08
CA ILE A 186 -1.51 15.21 6.89
C ILE A 186 -1.92 16.67 7.00
N ASN A 187 -1.47 17.48 6.05
CA ASN A 187 -1.99 18.83 5.94
C ASN A 187 -3.30 18.81 5.14
N ALA A 188 -4.44 18.80 5.84
CA ALA A 188 -5.75 18.76 5.20
C ALA A 188 -6.04 19.96 4.26
N ARG A 189 -5.29 21.06 4.39
CA ARG A 189 -5.40 22.21 3.47
C ARG A 189 -4.67 21.96 2.14
N HIS A 190 -3.73 21.02 2.09
CA HIS A 190 -2.93 20.69 0.92
C HIS A 190 -3.20 19.24 0.50
N PHE A 191 -3.98 19.07 -0.57
CA PHE A 191 -4.25 17.77 -1.17
C PHE A 191 -2.93 17.03 -1.46
N MET A 192 -2.86 15.75 -1.07
CA MET A 192 -1.70 14.84 -1.20
C MET A 192 -0.46 15.14 -0.34
N ARG A 193 -0.47 16.16 0.54
CA ARG A 193 0.70 16.45 1.39
C ARG A 193 0.75 15.56 2.62
N VAL A 194 1.79 14.72 2.67
CA VAL A 194 2.15 13.89 3.84
C VAL A 194 3.58 14.24 4.27
N ASP A 195 3.73 14.76 5.48
CA ASP A 195 5.04 15.04 6.06
C ASP A 195 5.43 13.85 6.94
N TYR A 196 6.59 13.23 6.71
CA TYR A 196 7.05 12.05 7.45
C TYR A 196 8.16 12.39 8.45
N GLU A 197 8.30 11.56 9.48
CA GLU A 197 9.43 11.62 10.42
C GLU A 197 10.72 11.06 9.83
N LEU A 198 10.59 10.08 8.94
CA LEU A 198 11.72 9.38 8.33
C LEU A 198 12.25 10.15 7.12
N PRO A 199 13.58 10.12 6.86
CA PRO A 199 14.15 10.68 5.64
C PRO A 199 13.51 10.06 4.40
N SER A 200 12.94 10.89 3.54
CA SER A 200 12.34 10.39 2.30
C SER A 200 13.40 9.77 1.39
N PRO A 201 13.14 8.58 0.82
CA PRO A 201 14.07 7.95 -0.12
C PRO A 201 14.24 8.83 -1.36
N MET A 202 15.36 8.64 -2.06
CA MET A 202 15.74 9.48 -3.21
C MET A 202 14.65 9.50 -4.29
N TYR A 203 14.09 8.34 -4.64
CA TYR A 203 13.03 8.24 -5.64
C TYR A 203 11.79 9.07 -5.27
N LEU A 204 11.37 9.09 -4.00
CA LEU A 204 10.24 9.90 -3.55
C LEU A 204 10.56 11.41 -3.64
N ARG A 205 11.78 11.80 -3.25
CA ARG A 205 12.21 13.21 -3.38
C ARG A 205 12.17 13.68 -4.83
N GLU A 206 12.63 12.85 -5.77
CA GLU A 206 12.56 13.13 -7.20
C GLU A 206 11.11 13.32 -7.68
N TRP A 207 10.19 12.43 -7.27
CA TRP A 207 8.78 12.54 -7.63
C TRP A 207 8.07 13.73 -7.00
N ARG A 208 8.40 14.09 -5.75
CA ARG A 208 7.92 15.33 -5.12
C ARG A 208 8.35 16.55 -5.91
N SER A 209 9.62 16.64 -6.29
CA SER A 209 10.12 17.74 -7.11
C SER A 209 9.53 17.74 -8.52
N ALA A 210 9.34 16.57 -9.15
CA ALA A 210 8.71 16.47 -10.48
C ALA A 210 7.25 16.93 -10.45
N PHE A 211 6.50 16.50 -9.44
CA PHE A 211 5.13 16.93 -9.22
C PHE A 211 5.02 18.44 -8.99
N GLU A 212 5.84 19.00 -8.08
CA GLU A 212 5.85 20.44 -7.80
C GLU A 212 6.11 21.27 -9.06
N ARG A 213 7.17 20.94 -9.82
CA ARG A 213 7.45 21.62 -11.10
C ARG A 213 6.28 21.52 -12.08
N THR A 214 5.68 20.34 -12.17
CA THR A 214 4.59 20.07 -13.10
C THR A 214 3.34 20.88 -12.76
N VAL A 215 2.90 20.87 -11.50
CA VAL A 215 1.73 21.62 -11.02
C VAL A 215 1.95 23.12 -11.13
N VAL A 216 3.14 23.62 -10.79
CA VAL A 216 3.48 25.05 -10.94
C VAL A 216 3.42 25.48 -12.40
N SER A 217 3.88 24.62 -13.33
CA SER A 217 3.88 24.94 -14.76
C SER A 217 2.50 24.84 -15.43
N LYS A 218 1.59 24.02 -14.88
CA LYS A 218 0.28 23.69 -15.48
C LYS A 218 -0.82 23.58 -14.41
N PRO A 219 -1.11 24.68 -13.67
CA PRO A 219 -2.06 24.66 -12.56
C PRO A 219 -3.49 24.31 -12.98
N ASP A 220 -3.93 24.78 -14.15
CA ASP A 220 -5.29 24.51 -14.65
C ASP A 220 -5.51 23.03 -14.99
N ALA A 221 -4.49 22.38 -15.59
CA ALA A 221 -4.54 20.95 -15.89
C ALA A 221 -4.59 20.12 -14.60
N TYR A 222 -3.82 20.51 -13.59
CA TYR A 222 -3.87 19.90 -12.27
C TYR A 222 -5.25 20.04 -11.62
N GLU A 223 -5.84 21.25 -11.63
CA GLU A 223 -7.16 21.48 -11.08
C GLU A 223 -8.24 20.67 -11.83
N ALA A 224 -8.18 20.63 -13.16
CA ALA A 224 -9.10 19.84 -13.97
C ALA A 224 -9.04 18.33 -13.64
N ILE A 225 -7.83 17.78 -13.44
CA ILE A 225 -7.66 16.38 -13.03
C ILE A 225 -8.27 16.14 -11.65
N ILE A 226 -8.10 17.07 -10.70
CA ILE A 226 -8.66 16.93 -9.35
C ILE A 226 -10.18 17.04 -9.35
N ALA A 227 -10.71 18.07 -10.01
CA ALA A 227 -12.15 18.30 -10.09
C ALA A 227 -12.85 17.16 -10.83
N GLY A 228 -12.23 16.65 -11.89
CA GLY A 228 -12.80 15.66 -12.79
C GLY A 228 -13.90 16.22 -13.68
N GLU A 229 -14.45 15.35 -14.50
CA GLU A 229 -15.59 15.66 -15.37
C GLU A 229 -16.92 15.49 -14.62
N ALA A 230 -18.01 15.96 -15.24
CA ALA A 230 -19.35 15.76 -14.70
C ALA A 230 -19.64 14.27 -14.46
N GLY A 231 -20.09 13.93 -13.24
CA GLY A 231 -20.36 12.55 -12.82
C GLY A 231 -19.15 11.82 -12.23
N GLN A 232 -17.95 12.41 -12.28
CA GLN A 232 -16.78 11.88 -11.57
C GLN A 232 -16.68 12.46 -10.16
N LYS A 233 -16.17 11.66 -9.22
CA LYS A 233 -15.85 12.14 -7.86
C LYS A 233 -14.64 13.04 -7.90
N ASN A 234 -14.68 14.11 -7.11
CA ASN A 234 -13.53 14.98 -6.88
C ASN A 234 -12.44 14.22 -6.12
N LEU A 235 -11.19 14.30 -6.56
CA LEU A 235 -10.10 13.57 -5.91
C LEU A 235 -9.88 14.02 -4.45
N ARG A 236 -10.19 15.27 -4.10
CA ARG A 236 -10.13 15.77 -2.71
C ARG A 236 -11.15 15.08 -1.81
N GLU A 237 -12.32 14.75 -2.34
CA GLU A 237 -13.34 13.99 -1.61
C GLU A 237 -12.87 12.56 -1.40
N ILE A 238 -12.29 11.92 -2.42
CA ILE A 238 -11.71 10.58 -2.32
C ILE A 238 -10.59 10.55 -1.26
N TRP A 239 -9.67 11.52 -1.29
CA TRP A 239 -8.62 11.66 -0.28
C TRP A 239 -9.19 11.83 1.12
N THR A 240 -10.14 12.75 1.29
CA THR A 240 -10.79 13.00 2.60
C THR A 240 -11.51 11.75 3.11
N LYS A 241 -12.18 11.01 2.22
CA LYS A 241 -12.83 9.73 2.55
C LYS A 241 -11.81 8.67 2.96
N GLY A 242 -10.66 8.57 2.29
CA GLY A 242 -9.58 7.66 2.67
C GLY A 242 -9.08 7.91 4.09
N VAL A 243 -8.80 9.17 4.42
CA VAL A 243 -8.41 9.58 5.78
C VAL A 243 -9.53 9.27 6.79
N GLY A 244 -10.77 9.64 6.49
CA GLY A 244 -11.92 9.40 7.37
C GLY A 244 -12.19 7.91 7.62
N PHE A 245 -12.01 7.07 6.59
CA PHE A 245 -12.13 5.63 6.71
C PHE A 245 -11.01 5.03 7.56
N ALA A 246 -9.78 5.50 7.40
CA ALA A 246 -8.67 5.11 8.27
C ALA A 246 -8.92 5.48 9.73
N ASN A 247 -9.44 6.69 9.98
CA ASN A 247 -9.84 7.14 11.32
C ASN A 247 -10.92 6.27 11.95
N THR A 248 -11.81 5.70 11.13
CA THR A 248 -12.89 4.82 11.58
C THR A 248 -12.40 3.40 11.85
N THR A 249 -11.50 2.89 11.00
CA THR A 249 -11.02 1.51 11.02
C THR A 249 -9.89 1.27 12.01
N TRP A 250 -8.97 2.22 12.13
CA TRP A 250 -7.80 2.17 13.02
C TRP A 250 -7.94 3.09 14.21
N GLY A 251 -9.10 3.73 14.39
CA GLY A 251 -9.28 4.68 15.47
C GLY A 251 -10.18 4.20 16.61
N GLY A 252 -9.89 4.70 17.81
CA GLY A 252 -10.77 4.67 18.97
C GLY A 252 -10.31 3.61 19.94
N GLY A 253 -11.27 2.98 20.62
CA GLY A 253 -11.02 1.77 21.42
C GLY A 253 -10.38 0.62 20.63
N ALA A 254 -10.38 0.69 19.29
CA ALA A 254 -9.71 -0.26 18.41
C ALA A 254 -8.19 -0.36 18.64
N ASN A 255 -7.56 0.71 19.13
CA ASN A 255 -6.12 0.72 19.40
C ASN A 255 -5.78 0.37 20.85
N ASP A 256 -6.75 0.44 21.78
CA ASP A 256 -6.52 0.43 23.25
C ASP A 256 -5.91 -0.86 23.80
N GLN A 257 -5.85 -1.90 22.98
CA GLN A 257 -5.24 -3.18 23.30
C GLN A 257 -3.80 -3.33 22.76
N TRP A 258 -3.29 -2.36 21.98
CA TRP A 258 -1.97 -2.45 21.37
C TRP A 258 -0.88 -1.86 22.25
N SER A 259 0.20 -2.63 22.43
CA SER A 259 1.38 -2.30 23.22
C SER A 259 2.19 -1.16 22.60
N ASP A 260 3.01 -0.45 23.39
CA ASP A 260 3.98 0.51 22.83
C ASP A 260 4.83 -0.12 21.71
N ALA A 261 5.35 -1.33 21.92
CA ALA A 261 6.14 -2.06 20.93
C ALA A 261 5.48 -2.20 19.54
N TYR A 262 4.14 -2.27 19.47
CA TYR A 262 3.42 -2.21 18.20
C TYR A 262 3.68 -0.86 17.53
N PHE A 263 3.45 0.24 18.24
CA PHE A 263 3.55 1.58 17.69
C PHE A 263 4.99 2.03 17.40
N ASP A 264 6.02 1.52 18.08
CA ASP A 264 7.42 1.89 17.80
C ASP A 264 7.88 1.28 16.47
N ASP A 265 7.59 0.01 16.26
CA ASP A 265 8.20 -0.77 15.18
C ASP A 265 7.24 -0.94 13.99
N THR A 266 5.95 -1.23 14.24
CA THR A 266 4.97 -1.37 13.14
C THR A 266 4.73 -0.07 12.40
N LEU A 267 4.73 1.05 13.12
CA LEU A 267 4.52 2.35 12.51
C LEU A 267 5.67 2.73 11.57
N HIS A 268 6.91 2.49 12.01
CA HIS A 268 8.11 2.74 11.20
C HIS A 268 7.97 2.12 9.82
N TRP A 269 7.64 0.83 9.77
CA TRP A 269 7.48 0.09 8.52
C TRP A 269 6.25 0.52 7.72
N SER A 270 5.17 0.93 8.39
CA SER A 270 4.03 1.54 7.71
C SER A 270 4.42 2.85 7.00
N THR A 271 5.24 3.70 7.63
CA THR A 271 5.78 4.91 7.00
C THR A 271 6.62 4.59 5.78
N VAL A 272 7.50 3.59 5.90
CA VAL A 272 8.32 3.09 4.78
C VAL A 272 7.45 2.67 3.59
N VAL A 273 6.37 1.93 3.82
CA VAL A 273 5.38 1.54 2.79
C VAL A 273 4.76 2.76 2.09
N ASN A 274 4.45 3.82 2.85
CA ASN A 274 3.73 4.98 2.32
C ASN A 274 4.58 5.84 1.37
N PHE A 275 5.92 5.71 1.43
CA PHE A 275 6.80 6.43 0.51
C PHE A 275 6.53 6.10 -0.95
N GLY A 276 6.45 4.81 -1.30
CA GLY A 276 6.18 4.40 -2.67
C GLY A 276 4.71 4.62 -3.07
N LEU A 277 3.75 4.51 -2.13
CA LEU A 277 2.36 4.91 -2.39
C LEU A 277 2.28 6.37 -2.82
N GLU A 278 2.92 7.26 -2.07
CA GLU A 278 2.97 8.69 -2.42
C GLU A 278 3.67 8.90 -3.77
N ALA A 279 4.82 8.26 -3.99
CA ALA A 279 5.53 8.37 -5.27
C ALA A 279 4.66 7.93 -6.46
N VAL A 280 3.86 6.87 -6.32
CA VAL A 280 2.90 6.40 -7.33
C VAL A 280 1.82 7.45 -7.61
N GLY A 281 1.23 8.04 -6.57
CA GLY A 281 0.23 9.08 -6.74
C GLY A 281 0.78 10.34 -7.39
N LEU A 282 1.98 10.78 -6.97
CA LEU A 282 2.67 11.93 -7.57
C LEU A 282 3.03 11.67 -9.04
N ALA A 283 3.58 10.49 -9.35
CA ALA A 283 3.86 10.07 -10.72
C ALA A 283 2.59 10.02 -11.58
N SER A 284 1.46 9.59 -11.02
CA SER A 284 0.17 9.58 -11.72
C SER A 284 -0.26 10.99 -12.14
N PHE A 285 -0.10 11.99 -11.26
CA PHE A 285 -0.35 13.39 -11.62
C PHE A 285 0.61 13.91 -12.68
N VAL A 286 1.91 13.63 -12.55
CA VAL A 286 2.91 14.04 -13.54
C VAL A 286 2.57 13.45 -14.91
N ALA A 287 2.26 12.15 -14.97
CA ALA A 287 1.83 11.46 -16.19
C ALA A 287 0.62 12.14 -16.84
N LEU A 288 -0.43 12.40 -16.07
CA LEU A 288 -1.67 12.96 -16.60
C LEU A 288 -1.53 14.43 -17.03
N ILE A 289 -0.78 15.24 -16.28
CA ILE A 289 -0.58 16.66 -16.62
C ILE A 289 0.34 16.83 -17.84
N ASN A 290 1.37 15.99 -17.95
CA ASN A 290 2.33 16.06 -19.06
C ASN A 290 1.98 15.16 -20.23
N GLN A 291 0.98 14.29 -20.09
CA GLN A 291 0.63 13.25 -21.07
C GLN A 291 1.86 12.38 -21.37
N GLU A 292 2.56 11.92 -20.33
CA GLU A 292 3.83 11.18 -20.42
C GLU A 292 3.61 9.66 -20.27
N PRO A 293 3.70 8.87 -21.36
CA PRO A 293 3.43 7.43 -21.34
C PRO A 293 4.38 6.64 -20.42
N ASP A 294 5.67 6.98 -20.42
CA ASP A 294 6.66 6.28 -19.59
C ASP A 294 6.44 6.52 -18.10
N THR A 295 6.08 7.75 -17.73
CA THR A 295 5.71 8.10 -16.35
C THR A 295 4.42 7.39 -15.94
N ALA A 296 3.44 7.29 -16.85
CA ALA A 296 2.23 6.52 -16.61
C ALA A 296 2.53 5.03 -16.38
N ARG A 297 3.42 4.45 -17.17
CA ARG A 297 3.85 3.05 -16.99
C ARG A 297 4.45 2.83 -15.61
N LYS A 298 5.35 3.70 -15.14
CA LYS A 298 5.94 3.62 -13.78
C LYS A 298 4.87 3.69 -12.68
N ALA A 299 3.92 4.63 -12.81
CA ALA A 299 2.83 4.78 -11.86
C ALA A 299 1.92 3.54 -11.80
N VAL A 300 1.53 2.97 -12.94
CA VAL A 300 0.72 1.74 -13.01
C VAL A 300 1.49 0.54 -12.47
N MET A 301 2.78 0.39 -12.80
CA MET A 301 3.62 -0.67 -12.25
C MET A 301 3.72 -0.58 -10.73
N GLY A 302 3.96 0.61 -10.17
CA GLY A 302 4.00 0.82 -8.73
C GLY A 302 2.65 0.52 -8.08
N ASN A 303 1.54 1.04 -8.63
CA ASN A 303 0.19 0.72 -8.11
C ASN A 303 -0.11 -0.79 -8.16
N THR A 304 0.40 -1.52 -9.15
CA THR A 304 0.26 -2.99 -9.24
C THR A 304 0.96 -3.70 -8.09
N LEU A 305 2.15 -3.26 -7.68
CA LEU A 305 2.85 -3.79 -6.52
C LEU A 305 2.02 -3.60 -5.23
N TYR A 306 1.47 -2.39 -5.06
CA TYR A 306 0.68 -2.02 -3.88
C TYR A 306 -0.71 -2.66 -3.85
N GLU A 307 -1.28 -3.02 -5.00
CA GLU A 307 -2.51 -3.81 -5.09
C GLU A 307 -2.33 -5.18 -4.44
N GLY A 308 -1.25 -5.88 -4.83
CA GLY A 308 -0.88 -7.16 -4.22
C GLY A 308 -0.61 -7.02 -2.73
N MET A 309 0.09 -5.96 -2.30
CA MET A 309 0.36 -5.68 -0.89
C MET A 309 -0.93 -5.50 -0.09
N ALA A 310 -1.79 -4.56 -0.48
CA ALA A 310 -2.98 -4.19 0.27
C ALA A 310 -3.95 -5.38 0.41
N MET A 311 -4.12 -6.16 -0.65
CA MET A 311 -4.96 -7.36 -0.60
C MET A 311 -4.31 -8.52 0.16
N GLY A 312 -2.98 -8.68 0.08
CA GLY A 312 -2.24 -9.63 0.90
C GLY A 312 -2.49 -9.39 2.38
N TRP A 313 -2.31 -8.14 2.85
CA TRP A 313 -2.60 -7.73 4.23
C TRP A 313 -4.02 -8.12 4.65
N LEU A 314 -5.02 -7.72 3.86
CA LEU A 314 -6.42 -8.02 4.14
C LEU A 314 -6.68 -9.52 4.25
N LEU A 315 -6.26 -10.31 3.27
CA LEU A 315 -6.50 -11.75 3.26
C LEU A 315 -5.78 -12.46 4.41
N GLY A 316 -4.55 -12.07 4.72
CA GLY A 316 -3.80 -12.58 5.85
C GLY A 316 -4.45 -12.28 7.20
N PHE A 317 -4.95 -11.05 7.37
CA PHE A 317 -5.75 -10.67 8.54
C PHE A 317 -6.98 -11.58 8.70
N LEU A 318 -7.72 -11.81 7.61
CA LEU A 318 -8.96 -12.58 7.63
C LEU A 318 -8.71 -14.10 7.79
N ASP A 319 -7.59 -14.65 7.32
CA ASP A 319 -7.37 -16.10 7.31
C ASP A 319 -7.00 -16.67 8.69
N THR A 320 -8.00 -17.18 9.38
CA THR A 320 -7.88 -17.83 10.69
C THR A 320 -7.40 -19.27 10.64
N ASP A 321 -7.26 -19.88 9.44
CA ASP A 321 -6.84 -21.28 9.30
C ASP A 321 -5.32 -21.47 9.46
N GLY A 322 -4.53 -20.40 9.49
CA GLY A 322 -3.09 -20.45 9.75
C GLY A 322 -2.25 -21.04 8.61
N LYS A 323 -2.81 -21.14 7.39
CA LYS A 323 -2.16 -21.80 6.25
C LYS A 323 -1.75 -20.81 5.17
N LEU A 324 -0.54 -20.98 4.64
CA LEU A 324 -0.09 -20.14 3.54
C LEU A 324 -0.78 -20.45 2.21
N PRO A 325 -1.09 -19.40 1.42
CA PRO A 325 -1.37 -19.56 0.00
C PRO A 325 -0.17 -20.14 -0.76
N VAL A 326 -0.43 -21.14 -1.59
CA VAL A 326 0.52 -21.72 -2.55
C VAL A 326 0.01 -21.49 -3.97
N VAL A 327 0.93 -21.13 -4.87
CA VAL A 327 0.68 -21.22 -6.30
C VAL A 327 0.77 -22.70 -6.65
N ALA A 328 -0.34 -23.33 -7.06
CA ALA A 328 -0.25 -24.67 -7.62
C ALA A 328 0.57 -24.61 -8.90
N ALA A 329 1.53 -25.53 -9.07
CA ALA A 329 2.17 -25.72 -10.36
C ALA A 329 1.08 -26.08 -11.38
N ALA A 330 1.01 -25.29 -12.46
CA ALA A 330 0.18 -25.62 -13.62
C ALA A 330 0.75 -26.84 -14.35
#